data_AF-A0AB33AIS4-F1
#
_entry.id   AF-A0AB33AIS4-F1
#
_cell.length_a   1.000
_cell.length_b   1.000
_cell.length_c   1.000
_cell.angle_alpha   90.00
_cell.angle_beta   90.00
_cell.angle_gamma   90.00
#
_symmetry.space_group_name_H-M   'P 1'
#
loop_
_entity.id
_entity.type
_entity.pdbx_description
1 polymer ?
#
loop_
_entity_poly.entity_id
_entity_poly.type
_entity_poly.pdbx_seq_one_letter_code
_entity_poly.pdbx_strand_id
1 'polypeptide(L)'
;MPDFYLTTPEVADQLGWSLSTLNSRIRNGEFAQEDVVLGGRYLGWRQSTVDAYRDEEDTASKFGIDFPAVLGIIVQLRRLAETVRFYGRGMDAKDTGISITIPDEMYMVLGRLESSVRGNMVLDVSVTARFAEPFDEGGEGQRAVRRRMSELDAHLIEFWLSDRVPTVTNGWGRKEPDVVRAGLLRQAAHQIADEQRALRKAFVGRTAHMYYNRLSEITAKIHAYADGLAPDSELREAMSAGSIPLRGPEELIAEYTPDHDSAPSAAADPGLVDEPEDQA
;
A
#
# COMPACT_ATOMS: atom_id res chain seq x y z
N MET A 1 11.42 -33.27 17.84
CA MET A 1 12.71 -33.45 17.15
C MET A 1 13.79 -32.88 18.05
N PRO A 2 15.00 -33.44 18.12
CA PRO A 2 16.07 -32.82 18.91
C PRO A 2 16.41 -31.45 18.32
N ASP A 3 16.42 -30.42 19.16
CA ASP A 3 16.83 -29.07 18.76
C ASP A 3 18.34 -29.09 18.51
N PHE A 4 18.73 -29.05 17.23
CA PHE A 4 20.13 -28.91 16.84
C PHE A 4 20.53 -27.43 16.91
N TYR A 5 21.58 -27.16 17.67
CA TYR A 5 22.18 -25.84 17.80
C TYR A 5 23.47 -25.80 16.99
N LEU A 6 23.62 -24.76 16.17
CA LEU A 6 24.80 -24.48 15.38
C LEU A 6 25.82 -23.76 16.23
N THR A 7 27.06 -24.22 16.16
CA THR A 7 28.22 -23.58 16.78
C THR A 7 28.64 -22.33 16.00
N THR A 8 29.39 -21.42 16.63
CA THR A 8 29.89 -20.19 15.98
C THR A 8 30.56 -20.40 14.61
N PRO A 9 31.39 -21.44 14.39
CA PRO A 9 31.94 -21.73 13.05
C PRO A 9 30.88 -22.14 12.03
N GLU A 10 29.91 -22.98 12.42
CA GLU A 10 28.84 -23.44 11.54
C GLU A 10 27.93 -22.27 11.14
N VAL A 11 27.64 -21.35 12.07
CA VAL A 11 26.92 -20.11 11.78
C VAL A 11 27.71 -19.22 10.81
N ALA A 12 29.02 -19.09 11.00
CA ALA A 12 29.86 -18.29 10.09
C ALA A 12 29.88 -18.88 8.67
N ASP A 13 30.03 -20.19 8.55
CA ASP A 13 30.01 -20.90 7.27
C ASP A 13 28.64 -20.75 6.58
N GLN A 14 27.54 -20.85 7.33
CA GLN A 14 26.20 -20.73 6.78
C GLN A 14 25.86 -19.31 6.30
N LEU A 15 26.39 -18.29 6.97
CA LEU A 15 26.24 -16.89 6.57
C LEU A 15 27.29 -16.44 5.53
N GLY A 16 28.22 -17.32 5.15
CA GLY A 16 29.30 -17.00 4.20
C GLY A 16 30.28 -15.95 4.73
N TRP A 17 30.43 -15.85 6.06
CA TRP A 17 31.28 -14.87 6.71
C TRP A 17 32.57 -15.48 7.23
N SER A 18 33.58 -14.63 7.38
CA SER A 18 34.75 -15.03 8.17
C SER A 18 34.40 -15.09 9.66
N LEU A 19 35.02 -16.02 10.38
CA LEU A 19 34.82 -16.19 11.81
C LEU A 19 35.14 -14.91 12.61
N SER A 20 36.09 -14.09 12.14
CA SER A 20 36.43 -12.82 12.77
C SER A 20 35.35 -11.76 12.57
N THR A 21 34.71 -11.73 11.40
CA THR A 21 33.56 -10.86 11.10
C THR A 21 32.39 -11.17 12.02
N LEU A 22 32.01 -12.45 12.15
CA LEU A 22 30.93 -12.88 13.03
C LEU A 22 31.22 -12.52 14.50
N ASN A 23 32.42 -12.84 14.98
CA ASN A 23 32.84 -12.51 16.36
C ASN A 23 32.92 -11.00 16.62
N SER A 24 33.16 -10.18 15.60
CA SER A 24 33.10 -8.73 15.73
C SER A 24 31.66 -8.24 15.88
N ARG A 25 30.74 -8.74 15.04
CA ARG A 25 29.32 -8.37 15.10
C ARG A 25 28.64 -8.83 16.39
N ILE A 26 28.96 -10.02 16.88
CA ILE A 26 28.50 -10.50 18.20
C ILE A 26 28.97 -9.56 19.31
N ARG A 27 30.26 -9.19 19.32
CA ARG A 27 30.81 -8.26 20.33
C ARG A 27 30.19 -6.87 20.28
N ASN A 28 29.80 -6.41 19.09
CA ASN A 28 29.15 -5.12 18.88
C ASN A 28 27.63 -5.16 19.13
N GLY A 29 27.04 -6.34 19.40
CA GLY A 29 25.59 -6.49 19.56
C GLY A 29 24.80 -6.35 18.26
N GLU A 30 25.44 -6.47 17.09
CA GLU A 30 24.83 -6.35 15.76
C GLU A 30 24.32 -7.70 15.21
N PHE A 31 24.62 -8.80 15.91
CA PHE A 31 24.14 -10.13 15.61
C PHE A 31 23.21 -10.61 16.73
N ALA A 32 22.29 -11.52 16.41
CA ALA A 32 21.35 -12.09 17.39
C ALA A 32 22.11 -12.70 18.59
N GLN A 33 21.56 -12.50 19.80
CA GLN A 33 22.09 -13.18 21.00
C GLN A 33 22.03 -14.69 20.84
N GLU A 34 22.97 -15.39 21.47
CA GLU A 34 23.01 -16.84 21.48
C GLU A 34 21.76 -17.45 22.12
N ASP A 35 21.25 -18.52 21.50
CA ASP A 35 20.09 -19.26 22.01
C ASP A 35 20.49 -20.20 23.15
N VAL A 36 21.74 -20.67 23.15
CA VAL A 36 22.29 -21.54 24.19
C VAL A 36 23.81 -21.43 24.30
N VAL A 37 24.33 -21.70 25.48
CA VAL A 37 25.77 -21.91 25.70
C VAL A 37 26.04 -23.41 25.74
N LEU A 38 26.74 -23.95 24.73
CA LEU A 38 26.95 -25.38 24.52
C LEU A 38 28.04 -26.00 25.42
N GLY A 39 28.44 -25.27 26.47
CA GLY A 39 29.49 -25.64 27.42
C GLY A 39 30.80 -24.86 27.21
N GLY A 40 31.35 -24.30 28.28
CA GLY A 40 32.57 -23.48 28.23
C GLY A 40 32.34 -22.12 27.59
N ARG A 41 33.16 -21.78 26.57
CA ARG A 41 33.08 -20.51 25.80
C ARG A 41 32.33 -20.65 24.47
N TYR A 42 31.73 -21.80 24.20
CA TYR A 42 31.06 -22.06 22.92
C TYR A 42 29.61 -21.61 22.97
N LEU A 43 29.27 -20.72 22.03
CA LEU A 43 27.93 -20.16 21.85
C LEU A 43 27.20 -20.97 20.76
N GLY A 44 25.89 -21.12 20.91
CA GLY A 44 25.04 -21.88 20.01
C GLY A 44 23.79 -21.11 19.58
N TRP A 45 23.43 -21.21 18.30
CA TRP A 45 22.21 -20.62 17.74
C TRP A 45 21.34 -21.71 17.13
N ARG A 46 20.03 -21.52 17.19
CA ARG A 46 19.09 -22.36 16.45
C ARG A 46 19.18 -22.02 14.97
N GLN A 47 19.00 -23.04 14.13
CA GLN A 47 18.89 -22.89 12.68
C GLN A 47 17.89 -21.78 12.30
N SER A 48 16.72 -21.72 12.96
CA SER A 48 15.70 -20.71 12.73
C SER A 48 16.16 -19.28 12.99
N THR A 49 17.04 -19.08 13.97
CA THR A 49 17.58 -17.75 14.33
C THR A 49 18.55 -17.27 13.26
N VAL A 50 19.39 -18.18 12.74
CA VAL A 50 20.33 -17.90 11.65
C VAL A 50 19.58 -17.64 10.34
N ASP A 51 18.57 -18.45 10.04
CA ASP A 51 17.74 -18.27 8.84
C ASP A 51 16.94 -16.96 8.89
N ALA A 52 16.39 -16.58 10.04
CA ALA A 52 15.72 -15.29 10.22
C ALA A 52 16.67 -14.10 10.03
N TYR A 53 17.90 -14.18 10.56
CA TYR A 53 18.91 -13.14 10.39
C TYR A 53 19.36 -13.04 8.93
N ARG A 54 19.55 -14.19 8.25
CA ARG A 54 19.89 -14.22 6.83
C ARG A 54 18.77 -13.61 5.99
N ASP A 55 17.52 -13.94 6.27
CA ASP A 55 16.37 -13.36 5.58
C ASP A 55 16.28 -11.84 5.82
N GLU A 56 16.56 -11.36 7.04
CA GLU A 56 16.63 -9.93 7.35
C GLU A 56 17.77 -9.22 6.62
N GLU A 57 18.97 -9.81 6.55
CA GLU A 57 20.12 -9.21 5.87
C GLU A 57 20.00 -9.26 4.34
N ASP A 58 19.43 -10.35 3.80
CA ASP A 58 19.06 -10.46 2.39
C ASP A 58 17.98 -9.43 2.02
N THR A 59 17.04 -9.14 2.92
CA THR A 59 16.02 -8.11 2.68
C THR A 59 16.59 -6.70 2.85
N ALA A 60 17.58 -6.52 3.74
CA ALA A 60 18.25 -5.23 3.95
C ALA A 60 19.22 -4.86 2.81
N SER A 61 19.74 -5.85 2.08
CA SER A 61 20.65 -5.67 0.95
C SER A 61 19.95 -5.64 -0.42
N LYS A 62 18.74 -6.22 -0.54
CA LYS A 62 17.92 -6.18 -1.76
C LYS A 62 17.05 -4.93 -1.79
N PHE A 63 17.50 -3.91 -2.51
CA PHE A 63 16.61 -2.82 -2.92
C PHE A 63 15.93 -3.20 -4.24
N GLY A 64 14.61 -3.24 -4.26
CA GLY A 64 13.84 -3.61 -5.45
C GLY A 64 12.45 -3.00 -5.44
N ILE A 65 12.08 -2.36 -6.56
CA ILE A 65 10.75 -1.77 -6.74
C ILE A 65 10.16 -2.26 -8.05
N ASP A 66 9.01 -2.94 -7.96
CA ASP A 66 8.12 -3.19 -9.08
C ASP A 66 7.20 -1.97 -9.24
N PHE A 67 7.60 -1.00 -10.07
CA PHE A 67 6.87 0.26 -10.23
C PHE A 67 5.39 0.06 -10.65
N PRO A 68 5.08 -0.77 -11.66
CA PRO A 68 3.69 -1.06 -12.03
C PRO A 68 2.87 -1.60 -10.87
N ALA A 69 3.40 -2.60 -10.14
CA ALA A 69 2.68 -3.21 -9.04
C ALA A 69 2.41 -2.21 -7.92
N VAL A 70 3.41 -1.41 -7.51
CA VAL A 70 3.22 -0.42 -6.44
C VAL A 70 2.22 0.67 -6.83
N LEU A 71 2.26 1.15 -8.08
CA LEU A 71 1.29 2.14 -8.57
C LEU A 71 -0.14 1.56 -8.57
N GLY A 72 -0.32 0.30 -8.99
CA GLY A 72 -1.60 -0.39 -8.92
C GLY A 72 -2.12 -0.53 -7.49
N ILE A 73 -1.25 -0.88 -6.54
CA ILE A 73 -1.57 -0.97 -5.11
C ILE A 73 -2.04 0.39 -4.56
N ILE A 74 -1.38 1.50 -4.95
CA ILE A 74 -1.79 2.84 -4.52
C ILE A 74 -3.23 3.14 -4.96
N VAL A 75 -3.58 2.83 -6.20
CA VAL A 75 -4.94 3.04 -6.73
C VAL A 75 -5.97 2.24 -5.92
N GLN A 76 -5.69 0.97 -5.65
CA GLN A 76 -6.61 0.13 -4.87
C GLN A 76 -6.78 0.65 -3.45
N LEU A 77 -5.70 1.03 -2.78
CA LEU A 77 -5.76 1.59 -1.43
C LEU A 77 -6.55 2.92 -1.39
N ARG A 78 -6.50 3.75 -2.44
CA ARG A 78 -7.36 4.96 -2.51
C ARG A 78 -8.85 4.62 -2.65
N ARG A 79 -9.19 3.61 -3.46
CA ARG A 79 -10.59 3.12 -3.59
C ARG A 79 -11.11 2.58 -2.25
N LEU A 80 -10.26 1.86 -1.52
CA LEU A 80 -10.58 1.35 -0.19
C LEU A 80 -10.72 2.49 0.83
N ALA A 81 -9.90 3.54 0.73
CA ALA A 81 -10.07 4.74 1.56
C ALA A 81 -11.43 5.41 1.34
N GLU A 82 -11.90 5.53 0.09
CA GLU A 82 -13.23 6.06 -0.20
C GLU A 82 -14.36 5.14 0.28
N THR A 83 -14.17 3.82 0.21
CA THR A 83 -15.09 2.83 0.80
C THR A 83 -15.23 3.06 2.31
N VAL A 84 -14.11 3.24 3.02
CA VAL A 84 -14.12 3.53 4.45
C VAL A 84 -14.72 4.91 4.74
N ARG A 85 -14.44 5.93 3.92
CA ARG A 85 -15.04 7.26 4.04
C ARG A 85 -16.57 7.19 3.98
N PHE A 86 -17.09 6.44 3.01
CA PHE A 86 -18.53 6.32 2.79
C PHE A 86 -19.21 5.49 3.88
N TYR A 87 -18.75 4.26 4.12
CA TYR A 87 -19.41 3.35 5.07
C TYR A 87 -19.03 3.61 6.54
N GLY A 88 -17.94 4.33 6.80
CA GLY A 88 -17.54 4.76 8.14
C GLY A 88 -18.44 5.82 8.75
N ARG A 89 -19.29 6.49 7.96
CA ARG A 89 -20.21 7.52 8.45
C ARG A 89 -21.37 6.88 9.22
N GLY A 90 -21.41 7.07 10.54
CA GLY A 90 -22.47 6.58 11.41
C GLY A 90 -23.78 7.38 11.30
N MET A 91 -24.88 6.86 11.85
CA MET A 91 -25.99 7.72 12.29
C MET A 91 -25.50 8.60 13.44
N ASP A 92 -26.02 9.84 13.54
CA ASP A 92 -25.49 10.99 14.30
C ASP A 92 -25.14 10.77 15.80
N ALA A 93 -25.40 9.58 16.37
CA ALA A 93 -25.02 9.20 17.74
C ALA A 93 -23.83 8.20 17.84
N LYS A 94 -23.36 7.61 16.74
CA LYS A 94 -22.23 6.62 16.71
C LYS A 94 -21.08 7.04 15.78
N ASP A 95 -21.03 8.29 15.34
CA ASP A 95 -19.94 8.74 14.47
C ASP A 95 -18.65 8.94 15.28
N THR A 96 -17.74 7.97 15.19
CA THR A 96 -16.45 7.98 15.87
C THR A 96 -15.42 8.83 15.13
N GLY A 97 -15.81 9.49 14.02
CA GLY A 97 -14.90 10.25 13.16
C GLY A 97 -14.07 9.38 12.21
N ILE A 98 -14.27 8.07 12.21
CA ILE A 98 -13.50 7.12 11.39
C ILE A 98 -13.63 7.37 9.90
N SER A 99 -14.79 7.88 9.47
CA SER A 99 -15.11 8.31 8.10
C SER A 99 -14.19 9.42 7.58
N ILE A 100 -13.51 10.13 8.48
CA ILE A 100 -12.56 11.20 8.16
C ILE A 100 -11.15 10.75 8.51
N THR A 101 -10.94 10.27 9.75
CA THR A 101 -9.59 10.00 10.25
C THR A 101 -8.88 8.89 9.49
N ILE A 102 -9.57 7.80 9.15
CA ILE A 102 -8.91 6.69 8.43
C ILE A 102 -8.58 7.05 6.99
N PRO A 103 -9.51 7.60 6.20
CA PRO A 103 -9.18 8.05 4.84
C PRO A 103 -8.04 9.06 4.83
N ASP A 104 -8.01 10.02 5.75
CA ASP A 104 -6.93 11.00 5.82
C ASP A 104 -5.57 10.35 6.16
N GLU A 105 -5.55 9.42 7.13
CA GLU A 105 -4.35 8.64 7.43
C GLU A 105 -3.89 7.81 6.22
N MET A 106 -4.83 7.19 5.49
CA MET A 106 -4.53 6.44 4.26
C MET A 106 -3.97 7.38 3.19
N TYR A 107 -4.59 8.52 2.92
CA TYR A 107 -4.10 9.48 1.92
C TYR A 107 -2.72 10.02 2.27
N MET A 108 -2.42 10.26 3.54
CA MET A 108 -1.07 10.63 3.97
C MET A 108 -0.04 9.54 3.67
N VAL A 109 -0.35 8.27 3.96
CA VAL A 109 0.54 7.13 3.66
C VAL A 109 0.73 6.99 2.16
N LEU A 110 -0.35 7.09 1.39
CA LEU A 110 -0.35 6.93 -0.06
C LEU A 110 0.40 8.07 -0.76
N GLY A 111 0.25 9.31 -0.32
CA GLY A 111 1.02 10.44 -0.84
C GLY A 111 2.52 10.29 -0.59
N ARG A 112 2.90 9.77 0.59
CA ARG A 112 4.31 9.46 0.90
C ARG A 112 4.84 8.29 0.08
N LEU A 113 4.01 7.27 -0.17
CA LEU A 113 4.38 6.11 -0.98
C LEU A 113 4.57 6.53 -2.43
N GLU A 114 3.60 7.25 -3.00
CA GLU A 114 3.69 7.78 -4.36
C GLU A 114 4.93 8.67 -4.54
N SER A 115 5.18 9.60 -3.63
CA SER A 115 6.37 10.46 -3.68
C SER A 115 7.67 9.63 -3.66
N SER A 116 7.74 8.60 -2.81
CA SER A 116 8.90 7.70 -2.76
C SER A 116 9.05 6.90 -4.05
N VAL A 117 7.97 6.40 -4.63
CA VAL A 117 7.99 5.62 -5.88
C VAL A 117 8.46 6.49 -7.03
N ARG A 118 7.89 7.69 -7.19
CA ARG A 118 8.27 8.64 -8.24
C ARG A 118 9.72 9.10 -8.08
N GLY A 119 10.18 9.35 -6.85
CA GLY A 119 11.58 9.64 -6.56
C GLY A 119 12.52 8.51 -7.02
N ASN A 120 12.14 7.26 -6.77
CA ASN A 120 12.93 6.11 -7.22
C ASN A 120 12.88 5.88 -8.74
N MET A 121 11.78 6.20 -9.42
CA MET A 121 11.71 6.18 -10.89
C MET A 121 12.72 7.18 -11.49
N VAL A 122 12.84 8.38 -10.93
CA VAL A 122 13.84 9.37 -11.37
C VAL A 122 15.27 8.87 -11.10
N LEU A 123 15.51 8.26 -9.94
CA LEU A 123 16.82 7.67 -9.62
C LEU A 123 17.17 6.52 -10.58
N ASP A 124 16.21 5.67 -10.94
CA ASP A 124 16.39 4.57 -11.88
C ASP A 124 16.83 5.05 -13.27
N VAL A 125 16.19 6.10 -13.79
CA VAL A 125 16.61 6.75 -15.04
C VAL A 125 18.00 7.39 -14.90
N SER A 126 18.26 8.08 -13.79
CA SER A 126 19.54 8.77 -13.55
C SER A 126 20.72 7.80 -13.46
N VAL A 127 20.51 6.67 -12.77
CA VAL A 127 21.46 5.57 -12.66
C VAL A 127 21.70 4.96 -14.03
N THR A 128 20.62 4.65 -14.77
CA THR A 128 20.72 4.14 -16.14
C THR A 128 21.56 5.07 -17.01
N ALA A 129 21.31 6.39 -16.98
CA ALA A 129 22.06 7.37 -17.75
C ALA A 129 23.55 7.41 -17.37
N ARG A 130 23.86 7.44 -16.08
CA ARG A 130 25.24 7.50 -15.57
C ARG A 130 26.09 6.30 -15.99
N PHE A 131 25.50 5.12 -16.09
CA PHE A 131 26.20 3.92 -16.52
C PHE A 131 26.16 3.70 -18.04
N ALA A 132 25.33 4.44 -18.78
CA ALA A 132 25.30 4.42 -20.23
C ALA A 132 26.40 5.29 -20.85
N GLU A 133 26.68 6.46 -20.27
CA GLU A 133 27.64 7.45 -20.79
C GLU A 133 29.09 6.96 -20.99
N PRO A 134 29.69 6.13 -20.13
CA PRO A 134 31.12 5.79 -20.24
C PRO A 134 31.49 4.87 -21.42
N PHE A 135 30.51 4.29 -22.13
CA PHE A 135 30.73 3.24 -23.13
C PHE A 135 29.97 3.47 -24.45
N ASP A 136 29.37 4.65 -24.66
CA ASP A 136 28.37 4.85 -25.73
C ASP A 136 28.95 5.33 -27.09
N GLU A 137 29.87 4.57 -27.69
CA GLU A 137 30.41 4.90 -29.02
C GLU A 137 29.35 4.80 -30.15
N GLY A 138 28.19 4.18 -29.90
CA GLY A 138 27.13 3.90 -30.88
C GLY A 138 25.75 4.49 -30.59
N GLY A 139 25.59 5.31 -29.54
CA GLY A 139 24.29 5.84 -29.11
C GLY A 139 23.33 4.79 -28.51
N GLU A 140 23.81 3.58 -28.20
CA GLU A 140 23.07 2.51 -27.53
C GLU A 140 22.68 2.88 -26.11
N GLY A 141 23.57 3.54 -25.37
CA GLY A 141 23.32 4.01 -24.03
C GLY A 141 22.20 5.05 -23.99
N GLN A 142 22.25 6.05 -24.86
CA GLN A 142 21.17 7.03 -25.00
C GLN A 142 19.83 6.42 -25.42
N ARG A 143 19.84 5.37 -26.26
CA ARG A 143 18.62 4.63 -26.64
C ARG A 143 18.05 3.85 -25.46
N ALA A 144 18.89 3.24 -24.62
CA ALA A 144 18.48 2.53 -23.42
C ALA A 144 17.83 3.49 -22.40
N VAL A 145 18.43 4.65 -22.16
CA VAL A 145 17.85 5.70 -21.30
C VAL A 145 16.48 6.15 -21.82
N ARG A 146 16.37 6.45 -23.12
CA ARG A 146 15.09 6.86 -23.73
C ARG A 146 14.02 5.78 -23.62
N ARG A 147 14.38 4.52 -23.86
CA ARG A 147 13.46 3.39 -23.69
C ARG A 147 12.97 3.30 -22.25
N ARG A 148 13.91 3.38 -21.30
CA ARG A 148 13.57 3.28 -19.88
C ARG A 148 12.67 4.42 -19.41
N MET A 149 12.96 5.65 -19.82
CA MET A 149 12.12 6.80 -19.54
C MET A 149 10.71 6.61 -20.13
N SER A 150 10.60 6.14 -21.37
CA SER A 150 9.31 5.87 -22.01
C SER A 150 8.50 4.76 -21.33
N GLU A 151 9.15 3.71 -20.82
CA GLU A 151 8.50 2.66 -20.04
C GLU A 151 7.91 3.21 -18.74
N LEU A 152 8.69 3.99 -18.00
CA LEU A 152 8.25 4.60 -16.75
C LEU A 152 7.13 5.63 -16.95
N ASP A 153 7.21 6.42 -18.03
CA ASP A 153 6.15 7.36 -18.40
C ASP A 153 4.85 6.63 -18.74
N ALA A 154 4.92 5.49 -19.45
CA ALA A 154 3.74 4.67 -19.75
C ALA A 154 3.05 4.17 -18.47
N HIS A 155 3.82 3.72 -17.48
CA HIS A 155 3.28 3.31 -16.18
C HIS A 155 2.63 4.47 -15.41
N LEU A 156 3.21 5.67 -15.48
CA LEU A 156 2.57 6.85 -14.89
C LEU A 156 1.25 7.19 -15.60
N ILE A 157 1.20 7.13 -16.92
CA ILE A 157 -0.03 7.40 -17.67
C ILE A 157 -1.12 6.40 -17.27
N GLU A 158 -0.81 5.11 -17.23
CA GLU A 158 -1.75 4.06 -16.81
C GLU A 158 -2.24 4.29 -15.36
N PHE A 159 -1.33 4.65 -14.46
CA PHE A 159 -1.65 5.03 -13.10
C PHE A 159 -2.61 6.22 -13.05
N TRP A 160 -2.32 7.33 -13.73
CA TRP A 160 -3.17 8.53 -13.74
C TRP A 160 -4.57 8.26 -14.32
N LEU A 161 -4.67 7.38 -15.32
CA LEU A 161 -5.96 6.96 -15.87
C LEU A 161 -6.75 6.12 -14.87
N SER A 162 -6.07 5.23 -14.15
CA SER A 162 -6.67 4.31 -13.17
C SER A 162 -7.01 4.98 -11.83
N ASP A 163 -6.28 6.05 -11.49
CA ASP A 163 -6.38 6.83 -10.25
C ASP A 163 -7.53 7.85 -10.26
N ARG A 164 -8.39 7.80 -11.26
CA ARG A 164 -9.70 8.46 -11.23
C ARG A 164 -10.59 7.72 -10.25
N VAL A 165 -10.26 7.75 -8.96
CA VAL A 165 -11.11 7.23 -7.90
C VAL A 165 -12.32 8.15 -7.85
N PRO A 166 -13.52 7.66 -8.19
CA PRO A 166 -14.71 8.46 -8.02
C PRO A 166 -14.84 8.70 -6.52
N THR A 167 -14.72 9.96 -6.10
CA THR A 167 -15.15 10.32 -4.75
C THR A 167 -16.60 9.90 -4.66
N VAL A 168 -16.98 9.15 -3.62
CA VAL A 168 -18.37 8.72 -3.42
C VAL A 168 -19.18 9.93 -2.96
N THR A 169 -19.32 10.93 -3.82
CA THR A 169 -19.99 12.22 -3.56
C THR A 169 -21.48 12.16 -3.87
N ASN A 170 -21.96 11.07 -4.48
CA ASN A 170 -23.29 11.03 -5.08
C ASN A 170 -24.32 10.19 -4.29
N GLY A 171 -23.92 9.56 -3.17
CA GLY A 171 -24.80 8.75 -2.32
C GLY A 171 -25.51 9.52 -1.21
N TRP A 172 -25.87 10.79 -1.42
CA TRP A 172 -26.67 11.56 -0.45
C TRP A 172 -28.06 10.93 -0.30
N GLY A 173 -28.24 10.01 0.65
CA GLY A 173 -29.58 9.60 1.10
C GLY A 173 -29.78 8.12 1.47
N ARG A 174 -28.91 7.20 1.03
CA ARG A 174 -29.04 5.78 1.42
C ARG A 174 -28.11 5.47 2.59
N LYS A 175 -28.70 5.35 3.79
CA LYS A 175 -28.01 4.86 4.99
C LYS A 175 -28.16 3.34 5.03
N GLU A 176 -27.10 2.62 4.66
CA GLU A 176 -27.04 1.16 4.83
C GLU A 176 -27.18 0.78 6.32
N PRO A 177 -27.83 -0.35 6.66
CA PRO A 177 -27.88 -0.85 8.03
C PRO A 177 -26.48 -1.08 8.63
N ASP A 178 -26.33 -0.92 9.95
CA ASP A 178 -25.04 -1.11 10.66
C ASP A 178 -24.39 -2.47 10.36
N VAL A 179 -25.20 -3.53 10.22
CA VAL A 179 -24.73 -4.88 9.87
C VAL A 179 -24.09 -4.92 8.47
N VAL A 180 -24.70 -4.26 7.48
CA VAL A 180 -24.17 -4.19 6.11
C VAL A 180 -22.91 -3.36 6.07
N ARG A 181 -22.92 -2.21 6.75
CA ARG A 181 -21.75 -1.32 6.88
C ARG A 181 -20.58 -2.06 7.53
N ALA A 182 -20.83 -2.79 8.62
CA ALA A 182 -19.81 -3.60 9.29
C ALA A 182 -19.23 -4.66 8.35
N GLY A 183 -20.07 -5.35 7.56
CA GLY A 183 -19.62 -6.30 6.55
C GLY A 183 -18.70 -5.69 5.50
N LEU A 184 -19.11 -4.56 4.91
CA LEU A 184 -18.33 -3.84 3.90
C LEU A 184 -17.01 -3.30 4.45
N LEU A 185 -17.01 -2.79 5.69
CA LEU A 185 -15.80 -2.31 6.35
C LEU A 185 -14.82 -3.45 6.65
N ARG A 186 -15.30 -4.63 7.06
CA ARG A 186 -14.45 -5.83 7.22
C ARG A 186 -13.86 -6.28 5.90
N GLN A 187 -14.66 -6.30 4.84
CA GLN A 187 -14.17 -6.62 3.50
C GLN A 187 -13.07 -5.65 3.08
N ALA A 188 -13.28 -4.34 3.27
CA ALA A 188 -12.27 -3.33 2.97
C ALA A 188 -10.99 -3.54 3.82
N ALA A 189 -11.12 -3.85 5.11
CA ALA A 189 -9.99 -4.13 5.99
C ALA A 189 -9.16 -5.35 5.52
N HIS A 190 -9.83 -6.42 5.07
CA HIS A 190 -9.17 -7.60 4.49
C HIS A 190 -8.47 -7.26 3.18
N GLN A 191 -9.11 -6.50 2.29
CA GLN A 191 -8.50 -6.05 1.04
C GLN A 191 -7.26 -5.17 1.32
N ILE A 192 -7.31 -4.26 2.29
CA ILE A 192 -6.14 -3.47 2.71
C ILE A 192 -5.01 -4.38 3.21
N ALA A 193 -5.33 -5.45 3.95
CA ALA A 193 -4.33 -6.41 4.41
C ALA A 193 -3.70 -7.20 3.26
N ASP A 194 -4.47 -7.54 2.22
CA ASP A 194 -3.95 -8.20 1.03
C ASP A 194 -3.07 -7.26 0.21
N GLU A 195 -3.47 -6.01 0.02
CA GLU A 195 -2.66 -4.96 -0.62
C GLU A 195 -1.37 -4.68 0.17
N GLN A 196 -1.42 -4.71 1.51
CA GLN A 196 -0.23 -4.62 2.36
C GLN A 196 0.75 -5.78 2.09
N ARG A 197 0.26 -7.02 1.92
CA ARG A 197 1.09 -8.18 1.60
C ARG A 197 1.67 -8.08 0.18
N ALA A 198 0.87 -7.60 -0.78
CA ALA A 198 1.34 -7.34 -2.13
C ALA A 198 2.43 -6.27 -2.14
N LEU A 199 2.26 -5.20 -1.37
CA LEU A 199 3.24 -4.12 -1.24
C LEU A 199 4.58 -4.61 -0.68
N ARG A 200 4.57 -5.53 0.29
CA ARG A 200 5.82 -6.13 0.81
C ARG A 200 6.62 -6.88 -0.25
N LYS A 201 5.94 -7.44 -1.26
CA LYS A 201 6.59 -8.13 -2.39
C LYS A 201 7.06 -7.16 -3.46
N ALA A 202 6.26 -6.13 -3.74
CA ALA A 202 6.51 -5.16 -4.80
C ALA A 202 7.50 -4.06 -4.41
N PHE A 203 7.64 -3.76 -3.11
CA PHE A 203 8.51 -2.70 -2.62
C PHE A 203 9.40 -3.21 -1.48
N VAL A 204 10.65 -3.51 -1.83
CA VAL A 204 11.68 -3.97 -0.89
C VAL A 204 12.70 -2.86 -0.69
N GLY A 205 12.82 -2.39 0.54
CA GLY A 205 13.78 -1.36 0.90
C GLY A 205 13.68 -0.95 2.36
N ARG A 206 14.72 -0.26 2.87
CA ARG A 206 14.82 0.13 4.28
C ARG A 206 13.64 0.98 4.76
N THR A 207 12.98 1.75 3.91
CA THR A 207 11.82 2.59 4.27
C THR A 207 10.47 1.92 4.04
N ALA A 208 10.42 0.77 3.37
CA ALA A 208 9.18 0.07 3.03
C ALA A 208 8.36 -0.32 4.28
N HIS A 209 9.06 -0.56 5.40
CA HIS A 209 8.44 -0.99 6.66
C HIS A 209 7.48 -0.03 7.32
N MET A 210 7.71 1.25 7.14
CA MET A 210 6.83 2.27 7.70
C MET A 210 5.44 2.20 7.04
N TYR A 211 5.38 1.89 5.74
CA TYR A 211 4.11 1.80 5.01
C TYR A 211 3.31 0.58 5.45
N TYR A 212 3.93 -0.61 5.50
CA TYR A 212 3.19 -1.81 5.87
C TYR A 212 2.77 -1.82 7.34
N ASN A 213 3.56 -1.24 8.25
CA ASN A 213 3.16 -1.13 9.66
C ASN A 213 1.95 -0.22 9.79
N ARG A 214 1.97 0.92 9.09
CA ARG A 214 0.87 1.87 9.14
C ARG A 214 -0.42 1.32 8.51
N LEU A 215 -0.33 0.59 7.41
CA LEU A 215 -1.49 -0.11 6.83
C LEU A 215 -2.06 -1.15 7.80
N SER A 216 -1.20 -1.89 8.52
CA SER A 216 -1.64 -2.86 9.54
C SER A 216 -2.40 -2.18 10.69
N GLU A 217 -1.93 -1.02 11.15
CA GLU A 217 -2.63 -0.22 12.18
C GLU A 217 -3.99 0.25 11.68
N ILE A 218 -4.07 0.72 10.43
CA ILE A 218 -5.31 1.17 9.80
C ILE A 218 -6.30 0.01 9.70
N THR A 219 -5.88 -1.16 9.21
CA THR A 219 -6.70 -2.38 9.15
C THR A 219 -7.27 -2.73 10.53
N ALA A 220 -6.45 -2.69 11.59
CA ALA A 220 -6.91 -2.96 12.95
C ALA A 220 -7.95 -1.95 13.44
N LYS A 221 -7.79 -0.66 13.14
CA LYS A 221 -8.79 0.38 13.48
C LYS A 221 -10.12 0.16 12.76
N ILE A 222 -10.09 -0.25 11.48
CA ILE A 222 -11.32 -0.54 10.72
C ILE A 222 -12.05 -1.74 11.33
N HIS A 223 -11.33 -2.82 11.67
CA HIS A 223 -11.93 -3.98 12.34
C HIS A 223 -12.56 -3.60 13.69
N ALA A 224 -11.84 -2.87 14.54
CA ALA A 224 -12.35 -2.45 15.85
C ALA A 224 -13.65 -1.64 15.73
N TYR A 225 -13.76 -0.78 14.71
CA TYR A 225 -14.99 -0.03 14.46
C TYR A 225 -16.11 -0.89 13.89
N ALA A 226 -15.81 -1.78 12.93
CA ALA A 226 -16.80 -2.70 12.37
C ALA A 226 -17.40 -3.61 13.45
N ASP A 227 -16.57 -4.08 14.39
CA ASP A 227 -17.02 -4.88 15.54
C ASP A 227 -17.90 -4.06 16.51
N GLY A 228 -17.60 -2.77 16.67
CA GLY A 228 -18.44 -1.84 17.44
C GLY A 228 -19.77 -1.49 16.76
N LEU A 229 -19.87 -1.62 15.43
CA LEU A 229 -21.13 -1.42 14.69
C LEU A 229 -22.04 -2.63 14.79
N ALA A 230 -21.51 -3.82 14.51
CA ALA A 230 -22.22 -5.09 14.60
C ALA A 230 -21.20 -6.21 14.83
N PRO A 231 -21.27 -6.96 15.95
CA PRO A 231 -20.41 -8.11 16.18
C PRO A 231 -20.49 -9.14 15.05
N ASP A 232 -19.43 -9.91 14.86
CA ASP A 232 -19.35 -10.97 13.83
C ASP A 232 -20.51 -11.98 13.90
N SER A 233 -21.06 -12.23 15.10
CA SER A 233 -22.22 -13.10 15.30
C SER A 233 -23.48 -12.56 14.61
N GLU A 234 -23.74 -11.26 14.71
CA GLU A 234 -24.90 -10.61 14.10
C GLU A 234 -24.79 -10.57 12.57
N LEU A 235 -23.58 -10.38 12.06
CA LEU A 235 -23.30 -10.46 10.61
C LEU A 235 -23.58 -11.86 10.08
N ARG A 236 -23.09 -12.90 10.76
CA ARG A 236 -23.32 -14.30 10.36
C ARG A 236 -24.80 -14.67 10.40
N GLU A 237 -25.52 -14.19 11.41
CA GLU A 237 -26.96 -14.39 11.52
C GLU A 237 -27.70 -13.74 10.34
N ALA A 238 -27.39 -12.48 10.04
CA ALA A 238 -27.98 -11.75 8.90
C ALA A 238 -27.69 -12.40 7.53
N MET A 239 -26.48 -12.93 7.34
CA MET A 239 -26.11 -13.69 6.13
C MET A 239 -26.84 -15.02 6.05
N SER A 240 -26.98 -15.73 7.18
CA SER A 240 -27.67 -17.03 7.24
C SER A 240 -29.19 -16.91 7.03
N ALA A 241 -29.78 -15.78 7.43
CA ALA A 241 -31.19 -15.46 7.25
C ALA A 241 -31.55 -15.06 5.80
N GLY A 242 -30.61 -15.13 4.86
CA GLY A 242 -30.84 -14.83 3.43
C GLY A 242 -31.28 -13.40 3.14
N SER A 243 -31.12 -12.48 4.10
CA SER A 243 -31.82 -11.19 4.08
C SER A 243 -31.06 -10.08 3.36
N ILE A 244 -29.77 -10.23 3.06
CA ILE A 244 -28.98 -9.16 2.43
C ILE A 244 -27.90 -9.73 1.50
N PRO A 245 -27.98 -9.55 0.17
CA PRO A 245 -26.81 -9.69 -0.69
C PRO A 245 -25.85 -8.54 -0.38
N LEU A 246 -24.71 -8.84 0.23
CA LEU A 246 -23.61 -7.89 0.36
C LEU A 246 -23.11 -7.57 -1.05
N ARG A 247 -23.50 -6.42 -1.59
CA ARG A 247 -22.98 -5.92 -2.87
C ARG A 247 -21.50 -5.58 -2.72
N GLY A 248 -20.70 -5.89 -3.74
CA GLY A 248 -19.30 -5.54 -3.72
C GLY A 248 -19.10 -4.01 -3.75
N PRO A 249 -18.01 -3.48 -3.16
CA PRO A 249 -17.69 -2.05 -3.27
C PRO A 249 -17.55 -1.60 -4.74
N GLU A 250 -17.09 -2.47 -5.64
CA GLU A 250 -17.01 -2.18 -7.09
C GLU A 250 -18.39 -2.03 -7.75
N GLU A 251 -19.36 -2.86 -7.37
CA GLU A 251 -20.74 -2.78 -7.88
C GLU A 251 -21.42 -1.48 -7.43
N LEU A 252 -21.14 -1.06 -6.19
CA LEU A 252 -21.69 0.17 -5.62
C LEU A 252 -21.00 1.41 -6.20
N ILE A 253 -19.68 1.38 -6.40
CA ILE A 253 -18.98 2.49 -7.08
C ILE A 253 -19.50 2.64 -8.51
N ALA A 254 -19.67 1.53 -9.26
CA ALA A 254 -20.21 1.54 -10.62
C ALA A 254 -21.65 2.09 -10.71
N GLU A 255 -22.50 1.83 -9.71
CA GLU A 255 -23.88 2.36 -9.64
C GLU A 255 -23.91 3.89 -9.45
N TYR A 256 -22.89 4.47 -8.82
CA TYR A 256 -22.82 5.91 -8.49
C TYR A 256 -21.86 6.72 -9.36
N THR A 257 -21.08 6.07 -10.24
CA THR A 257 -20.46 6.69 -11.42
C THR A 257 -21.32 6.44 -12.65
N PRO A 258 -22.28 7.31 -12.98
CA PRO A 258 -22.86 7.27 -14.31
C PRO A 258 -21.73 7.51 -15.32
N ASP A 259 -21.68 6.69 -16.36
CA ASP A 259 -20.86 6.96 -17.54
C ASP A 259 -21.01 8.44 -17.93
N HIS A 260 -19.87 9.05 -18.20
CA HIS A 260 -19.66 10.50 -18.17
C HIS A 260 -20.29 11.25 -19.37
N ASP A 261 -21.50 10.90 -19.79
CA ASP A 261 -22.26 11.60 -20.85
C ASP A 261 -23.17 12.71 -20.30
N SER A 262 -23.22 12.89 -18.99
CA SER A 262 -24.03 13.93 -18.32
C SER A 262 -23.19 14.90 -17.49
N ALA A 263 -22.06 15.36 -18.04
CA ALA A 263 -21.57 16.67 -17.62
C ALA A 263 -22.60 17.71 -18.13
N PRO A 264 -23.12 18.64 -17.31
CA PRO A 264 -23.89 19.75 -17.84
C PRO A 264 -22.98 20.49 -18.82
N SER A 265 -23.32 20.43 -20.10
CA SER A 265 -22.74 21.27 -21.14
C SER A 265 -22.81 22.70 -20.63
N ALA A 266 -21.64 23.33 -20.47
CA ALA A 266 -21.55 24.75 -20.19
C ALA A 266 -22.13 25.51 -21.39
N ALA A 267 -23.45 25.74 -21.35
CA ALA A 267 -24.18 26.57 -22.29
C ALA A 267 -25.36 27.20 -21.55
N ALA A 268 -25.05 28.19 -20.72
CA ALA A 268 -25.95 29.29 -20.40
C ALA A 268 -25.07 30.48 -20.03
N ASP A 269 -24.58 31.14 -21.08
CA ASP A 269 -23.99 32.46 -21.05
C ASP A 269 -25.00 33.44 -20.41
N PRO A 270 -24.74 33.98 -19.20
CA PRO A 270 -25.68 34.89 -18.57
C PRO A 270 -25.37 36.32 -19.04
N GLY A 271 -26.08 36.75 -20.08
CA GLY A 271 -26.34 38.17 -20.31
C GLY A 271 -25.34 38.88 -21.22
N LEU A 272 -25.53 38.74 -22.52
CA LEU A 272 -25.43 39.87 -23.43
C LEU A 272 -26.44 40.93 -22.95
N VAL A 273 -25.94 41.96 -22.27
CA VAL A 273 -26.65 43.21 -22.07
C VAL A 273 -26.53 43.96 -23.39
N ASP A 274 -27.64 44.05 -24.13
CA ASP A 274 -27.79 44.94 -25.27
C ASP A 274 -27.52 46.39 -24.81
N GLU A 275 -26.48 47.00 -25.36
CA GLU A 275 -26.36 48.45 -25.42
C GLU A 275 -27.37 48.99 -26.43
N PRO A 276 -28.21 49.98 -26.09
CA PRO A 276 -28.89 50.76 -27.10
C PRO A 276 -28.04 51.97 -27.48
N GLU A 277 -27.40 51.92 -28.65
CA GLU A 277 -26.94 53.13 -29.35
C GLU A 277 -28.12 53.78 -30.11
N ASP A 278 -28.39 55.02 -29.71
CA ASP A 278 -28.90 56.17 -30.46
C ASP A 278 -30.16 56.10 -31.32
N GLN A 279 -31.15 56.92 -30.94
CA GLN A 279 -31.86 57.79 -31.90
C GLN A 279 -32.20 59.16 -31.28
N ALA A 280 -31.65 60.21 -31.93
CA ALA A 280 -32.14 61.60 -32.07
C ALA A 280 -32.15 62.56 -30.86
#